data_AF-A0A6L3IJI9-F1
#
_entry.id   AF-A0A6L3IJI9-F1
#
_cell.length_a   1.000
_cell.length_b   1.000
_cell.length_c   1.000
_cell.angle_alpha   90.00
_cell.angle_beta   90.00
_cell.angle_gamma   90.00
#
_symmetry.space_group_name_H-M   'P 1'
#
loop_
_entity.id
_entity.type
_entity.pdbx_description
1 polymer ?
#
loop_
_entity_poly.entity_id
_entity_poly.type
_entity_poly.pdbx_seq_one_letter_code
_entity_poly.pdbx_strand_id
1 'polypeptide(L)'
;HLFWNMIDKREDKGTFEAWNKTICDSKLHLMTTCVPETKRYNREASNMRGGIFRSTLLLPDNRQVKGSGLMELVDEICGIIGLAEKQGESPMTNLM
;
A
#
# COMPACT_ATOMS: atom_id res chain seq x y z
N HIS A 1 3.99 -8.77 -10.94
CA HIS A 1 4.38 -8.07 -9.71
C HIS A 1 3.56 -8.65 -8.56
N LEU A 2 4.24 -9.20 -7.56
CA LEU A 2 3.66 -9.74 -6.33
C LEU A 2 3.76 -8.68 -5.23
N PHE A 3 2.89 -8.72 -4.24
CA PHE A 3 3.01 -7.90 -3.03
C PHE A 3 2.52 -8.68 -1.82
N TRP A 4 2.96 -8.27 -0.65
CA TRP A 4 2.59 -8.89 0.61
C TRP A 4 1.32 -8.27 1.17
N ASN A 5 0.32 -9.11 1.49
CA ASN A 5 -0.96 -8.70 2.04
C ASN A 5 -1.24 -9.38 3.39
N MET A 6 -2.01 -8.71 4.25
CA MET A 6 -2.37 -9.18 5.59
C MET A 6 -1.16 -9.55 6.45
N ILE A 7 -0.12 -8.72 6.40
CA ILE A 7 1.11 -8.95 7.15
C ILE A 7 0.90 -8.59 8.62
N ASP A 8 1.03 -9.56 9.52
CA ASP A 8 1.15 -9.25 10.93
C ASP A 8 2.59 -8.78 11.21
N LYS A 9 2.72 -7.58 11.77
CA LYS A 9 4.01 -7.01 12.18
C LYS A 9 4.70 -7.80 13.29
N ARG A 10 3.98 -8.75 13.91
CA ARG A 10 4.45 -9.64 14.97
C ARG A 10 4.94 -10.98 14.44
N GLU A 11 4.71 -11.29 13.16
CA GLU A 11 5.21 -12.51 12.54
C GLU A 11 6.75 -12.53 12.50
N ASP A 12 7.30 -13.74 12.45
CA ASP A 12 8.74 -13.93 12.37
C ASP A 12 9.29 -13.44 11.03
N LYS A 13 10.30 -12.57 11.11
CA LYS A 13 10.97 -11.99 9.94
C LYS A 13 11.65 -13.06 9.08
N GLY A 14 12.07 -14.19 9.70
CA GLY A 14 12.74 -15.27 9.00
C GLY A 14 11.90 -15.91 7.89
N THR A 15 10.60 -16.11 8.12
CA THR A 15 9.68 -16.68 7.12
C THR A 15 9.53 -15.75 5.91
N PHE A 16 9.37 -14.45 6.15
CA PHE A 16 9.27 -13.46 5.07
C PHE A 16 10.54 -13.41 4.24
N GLU A 17 11.71 -13.42 4.87
CA GLU A 17 12.99 -13.42 4.16
C GLU A 17 13.19 -14.67 3.29
N ALA A 18 12.80 -15.85 3.80
CA ALA A 18 12.87 -17.10 3.04
C ALA A 18 11.97 -17.08 1.80
N TRP A 19 10.73 -16.58 1.94
CA TRP A 19 9.82 -16.44 0.81
C TRP A 19 10.28 -15.37 -0.18
N ASN A 20 10.75 -14.22 0.31
CA ASN A 20 11.32 -13.16 -0.54
C ASN A 20 12.44 -13.72 -1.42
N LYS A 21 13.36 -14.48 -0.81
CA LYS A 21 14.44 -15.13 -1.55
C LYS A 21 13.91 -16.09 -2.62
N THR A 22 12.97 -16.96 -2.26
CA THR A 22 12.38 -17.95 -3.18
C THR A 22 11.69 -17.27 -4.37
N ILE A 23 10.98 -16.17 -4.13
CA ILE A 23 10.28 -15.38 -5.15
C ILE A 23 11.29 -14.72 -6.10
N CYS A 24 12.34 -14.10 -5.54
CA CYS A 24 13.42 -13.49 -6.31
C CYS A 24 14.18 -14.52 -7.17
N ASP A 25 14.49 -15.69 -6.60
CA ASP A 25 15.15 -16.79 -7.30
C ASP A 25 14.28 -17.31 -8.46
N SER A 26 12.95 -17.21 -8.32
CA SER A 26 11.97 -17.56 -9.37
C SER A 26 11.80 -16.47 -10.45
N LYS A 27 12.59 -15.39 -10.40
CA LYS A 27 12.52 -14.23 -11.31
C LYS A 27 11.17 -13.52 -11.33
N LEU A 28 10.39 -13.67 -10.27
CA LEU A 28 9.13 -12.94 -10.10
C LEU A 28 9.42 -11.60 -9.43
N HIS A 29 8.88 -10.52 -9.98
CA HIS A 29 9.01 -9.21 -9.37
C HIS A 29 8.13 -9.12 -8.12
N LEU A 30 8.76 -8.85 -6.97
CA LEU A 30 8.09 -8.58 -5.71
C LEU A 30 8.19 -7.09 -5.39
N MET A 31 7.06 -6.50 -5.04
CA MET A 31 6.95 -5.11 -4.60
C MET A 31 7.52 -4.96 -3.19
N THR A 32 8.04 -3.77 -2.92
CA THR A 32 8.57 -3.38 -1.60
C THR A 32 7.44 -3.08 -0.60
N THR A 33 6.29 -2.65 -1.09
CA THR A 33 5.14 -2.35 -0.24
C THR A 33 4.53 -3.61 0.37
N CYS A 34 4.23 -3.54 1.66
CA CYS A 34 3.53 -4.56 2.41
C CYS A 34 2.24 -3.97 3.01
N VAL A 35 1.10 -4.61 2.76
CA VAL A 35 -0.19 -4.25 3.35
C VAL A 35 -0.34 -5.01 4.67
N PRO A 36 -0.37 -4.32 5.83
CA PRO A 36 -0.49 -4.97 7.13
C PRO A 36 -1.89 -5.58 7.33
N GLU A 37 -1.96 -6.59 8.20
CA GLU A 37 -3.26 -7.04 8.70
C GLU A 37 -3.90 -5.90 9.50
N THR A 38 -5.07 -5.44 9.05
CA THR A 38 -5.85 -4.48 9.81
C THR A 38 -7.27 -4.99 10.01
N LYS A 39 -7.72 -4.97 11.27
CA LYS A 39 -9.12 -5.27 11.62
C LYS A 39 -10.10 -4.20 11.11
N ARG A 40 -9.60 -3.11 10.52
CA ARG A 40 -10.38 -2.00 9.96
C ARG A 40 -11.30 -2.52 8.85
N TYR A 41 -10.75 -3.26 7.89
CA TYR A 41 -11.51 -3.91 6.81
C TYR A 41 -12.55 -4.92 7.33
N ASN A 42 -12.20 -5.70 8.35
CA ASN A 42 -13.13 -6.68 8.94
C ASN A 42 -14.33 -6.02 9.66
N ARG A 43 -14.14 -4.80 10.18
CA ARG A 43 -15.20 -4.04 10.86
C ARG A 43 -16.24 -3.50 9.88
N GLU A 44 -15.83 -3.22 8.64
CA GLU A 44 -16.74 -2.80 7.56
C GLU A 44 -17.65 -3.92 7.04
N ALA A 45 -17.20 -5.17 7.14
CA ALA A 45 -18.01 -6.35 6.82
C ALA A 45 -19.05 -6.66 7.90
N SER A 46 -18.97 -6.01 9.07
CA SER A 46 -19.94 -6.18 10.15
C SER A 46 -21.16 -5.27 9.96
N ASN A 47 -22.36 -5.78 10.24
CA ASN A 47 -23.64 -5.03 10.12
C ASN A 47 -23.76 -3.82 11.08
N MET A 48 -22.75 -3.54 11.91
CA MET A 48 -22.76 -2.48 12.91
C MET A 48 -22.14 -1.19 12.35
N ARG A 49 -22.88 -0.10 12.53
CA ARG A 49 -22.62 1.30 12.14
C ARG A 49 -21.24 1.82 12.58
N GLY A 50 -20.18 1.44 11.89
CA GLY A 50 -18.82 1.99 12.02
C GLY A 50 -18.35 2.57 10.69
N GLY A 51 -17.51 3.61 10.73
CA GLY A 51 -17.03 4.36 9.56
C GLY A 51 -16.62 3.44 8.40
N ILE A 52 -17.27 3.65 7.26
CA ILE A 52 -17.26 2.74 6.12
C ILE A 52 -16.06 3.08 5.21
N PHE A 53 -15.07 2.19 5.11
CA PHE A 53 -13.99 2.28 4.12
C PHE A 53 -14.44 1.62 2.80
N ARG A 54 -15.58 2.07 2.25
CA ARG A 54 -16.11 1.45 1.04
C ARG A 54 -15.28 1.91 -0.15
N SER A 55 -14.45 0.97 -0.63
CA SER A 55 -13.93 0.98 -1.99
C SER A 55 -15.05 1.43 -2.95
N THR A 56 -14.68 2.38 -3.82
CA THR A 56 -15.42 2.93 -4.96
C THR A 56 -16.61 3.87 -4.77
N LEU A 57 -17.27 3.98 -3.62
CA LEU A 57 -18.44 4.89 -3.46
C LEU A 57 -18.15 6.19 -2.71
N LEU A 58 -17.22 6.20 -1.76
CA LEU A 58 -16.85 7.38 -0.98
C LEU A 58 -15.32 7.41 -0.82
N LEU A 59 -14.75 8.62 -0.85
CA LEU A 59 -13.34 8.79 -0.57
C LEU A 59 -13.05 8.29 0.86
N PRO A 60 -12.04 7.42 1.05
CA PRO A 60 -11.67 6.98 2.38
C PRO A 60 -11.19 8.19 3.19
N ASP A 61 -11.64 8.32 4.44
CA ASP A 61 -11.12 9.35 5.34
C ASP A 61 -9.60 9.19 5.46
N ASN A 62 -8.85 10.28 5.35
CA ASN A 62 -7.38 10.31 5.50
C ASN A 62 -6.92 9.63 6.80
N ARG A 63 -7.72 9.71 7.88
CA ARG A 63 -7.45 9.02 9.15
C ARG A 63 -7.56 7.50 9.04
N GLN A 64 -8.36 7.03 8.09
CA GLN A 64 -8.54 5.63 7.78
C GLN A 64 -7.52 5.11 6.75
N VAL A 65 -6.98 5.96 5.89
CA VAL A 65 -5.90 5.58 4.95
C VAL A 65 -4.57 5.46 5.70
N LYS A 66 -4.34 6.32 6.70
CA LYS A 66 -3.09 6.30 7.47
C LYS A 66 -2.84 4.92 8.10
N GLY A 67 -1.69 4.35 7.79
CA GLY A 67 -1.23 3.06 8.31
C GLY A 67 -1.86 1.83 7.65
N SER A 68 -2.64 1.98 6.57
CA SER A 68 -3.18 0.84 5.81
C SER A 68 -2.20 0.27 4.78
N GLY A 69 -1.13 0.99 4.44
CA GLY A 69 -0.20 0.59 3.37
C GLY A 69 -0.75 0.75 1.95
N LEU A 70 -1.98 1.26 1.80
CA LEU A 70 -2.61 1.38 0.48
C LEU A 70 -2.06 2.54 -0.34
N MET A 71 -1.67 3.65 0.29
CA MET A 71 -1.12 4.79 -0.44
C MET A 71 0.23 4.41 -1.05
N GLU A 72 1.08 3.77 -0.24
CA GLU A 72 2.37 3.24 -0.65
C GLU A 72 2.21 2.21 -1.79
N LEU A 73 1.17 1.37 -1.71
CA LEU A 73 0.90 0.37 -2.73
C LEU A 73 0.49 1.02 -4.05
N VAL A 74 -0.40 2.02 -3.99
CA VAL A 74 -0.84 2.78 -5.17
C VAL A 74 0.33 3.53 -5.78
N ASP A 75 1.16 4.19 -4.98
CA ASP A 75 2.34 4.92 -5.45
C ASP A 75 3.33 3.99 -6.15
N GLU A 76 3.59 2.81 -5.59
CA GLU A 76 4.48 1.82 -6.20
C GLU A 76 3.88 1.23 -7.49
N ILE A 77 2.57 0.94 -7.52
CA ILE A 77 1.88 0.52 -8.76
C ILE A 77 2.04 1.60 -9.82
N CYS A 78 1.72 2.85 -9.49
CA CYS A 78 1.85 4.00 -10.39
C CYS A 78 3.28 4.15 -10.92
N GLY A 79 4.28 3.94 -10.07
CA GLY A 79 5.69 3.91 -10.47
C GLY A 79 6.00 2.79 -11.47
N ILE A 80 5.50 1.58 -11.22
CA ILE A 80 5.71 0.40 -12.10
C ILE A 80 5.06 0.60 -13.47
N ILE A 81 3.85 1.16 -13.52
CA ILE A 81 3.10 1.36 -14.77
C ILE A 81 3.43 2.68 -15.48
N GLY A 82 4.32 3.51 -14.92
CA GLY A 82 4.75 4.77 -15.51
C GLY A 82 3.72 5.91 -15.40
N LEU A 83 2.79 5.83 -14.44
CA LEU A 83 1.82 6.89 -14.14
C LEU A 83 2.30 7.88 -13.07
N ALA A 84 3.42 7.60 -12.39
CA ALA A 84 3.98 8.54 -11.43
C ALA A 84 4.38 9.83 -12.17
N GLU A 85 3.63 10.91 -11.93
CA GLU A 85 4.02 12.24 -12.40
C GLU A 85 5.42 12.54 -11.85
N LYS A 86 6.36 12.86 -12.73
CA LYS A 86 7.58 13.54 -12.31
C LYS A 86 7.11 14.83 -11.65
N GLN A 87 7.23 14.91 -10.33
CA GLN A 87 7.06 16.18 -9.65
C GLN A 87 7.92 17.18 -10.39
N GLY A 88 7.25 18.11 -11.07
CA GLY A 88 7.87 19.10 -11.90
C GLY A 88 8.92 19.83 -11.08
N GLU A 89 10.10 19.92 -11.67
CA GLU A 89 10.98 21.05 -11.54
C GLU A 89 10.12 22.32 -11.49
N SER A 90 9.82 22.79 -10.29
CA SER A 90 9.19 24.10 -10.12
C SER A 90 10.25 25.10 -10.56
N PRO A 91 10.00 25.94 -11.58
CA PRO A 91 10.89 27.05 -11.84
C PRO A 91 10.84 27.92 -10.59
N MET A 92 11.96 27.96 -9.87
CA MET A 92 12.20 28.94 -8.82
C MET A 92 11.76 30.29 -9.36
N THR A 93 10.83 30.88 -8.62
CA THR A 93 10.33 32.23 -8.77
C THR A 93 11.50 33.20 -8.91
N ASN A 94 11.86 33.55 -10.14
CA ASN A 94 12.49 34.83 -10.43
C ASN A 94 11.36 35.84 -10.65
N LEU A 95 10.81 36.33 -9.54
CA LEU A 95 10.05 37.57 -9.50
C LEU A 95 10.15 38.22 -8.11
N MET A 96 11.34 38.75 -7.80
CA MET A 96 11.60 40.13 -7.35
C MET A 96 13.05 40.26 -6.90
#